data_AF-A0A0A7LHH3-F1
#
_entry.id   AF-A0A0A7LHH3-F1
#
_cell.length_a   1.000
_cell.length_b   1.000
_cell.length_c   1.000
_cell.angle_alpha   90.00
_cell.angle_beta   90.00
_cell.angle_gamma   90.00
#
_symmetry.space_group_name_H-M   'P 1'
#
loop_
_entity.id
_entity.type
_entity.pdbx_description
1 polymer ?
#
loop_
_entity_poly.entity_id
_entity_poly.type
_entity_poly.pdbx_seq_one_letter_code
_entity_poly.pdbx_strand_id
1 'polypeptide(L)'
;MPRETEVAINEDNHPVGKRSRRILYVVYIAMLVVSVVILLVGIYKGNFLRVFVVVPVALILANAIFIDRRTLHMPPLMIFLLVSLMVIVIVEKFMFNANPIYMALTDLVFGILLGVCGIILTYSFVTMIFDIYGDKSTKALLVSISVSLSIYVTWLIFQYYIGLAVNADKSPFTRGFMILTSMEQTMNQLTYVIIGILIVSAAFYFGRKSSAVKLLVTKYPVLGATLLKVEYNEMKGIEKAIEGGECETVEFKSTLRTSLITGERDEMIERAVLKTLVAFLNSKGGLLLIGVEDNGNVIGIDPSFKNRDKAGLHLTNLITTHIGNEFLPYISFKVADHKGKEIMVVTCTKSHSPVFLKEWPHETFFVRSGSASVELDGANMLKYISNHRFKKEVKR
;
A
#
# COMPACT_ATOMS: atom_id res chain seq x y z
N MET A 1 -11.89 -38.43 13.31
CA MET A 1 -10.74 -37.65 12.81
C MET A 1 -11.16 -37.02 11.49
N PRO A 2 -11.56 -35.74 11.47
CA PRO A 2 -12.14 -35.14 10.28
C PRO A 2 -11.05 -34.61 9.32
N ARG A 3 -11.41 -34.67 8.03
CA ARG A 3 -10.62 -34.34 6.84
C ARG A 3 -10.14 -32.89 6.86
N GLU A 4 -8.85 -32.68 6.65
CA GLU A 4 -8.29 -31.38 6.32
C GLU A 4 -8.61 -31.06 4.86
N THR A 5 -9.50 -30.09 4.68
CA THR A 5 -9.91 -29.51 3.39
C THR A 5 -8.81 -28.61 2.83
N GLU A 6 -8.57 -28.76 1.53
CA GLU A 6 -7.78 -27.90 0.65
C GLU A 6 -7.92 -26.40 0.97
N VAL A 7 -6.79 -25.75 1.26
CA VAL A 7 -6.69 -24.29 1.29
C VAL A 7 -6.34 -23.83 -0.12
N ALA A 8 -7.37 -23.54 -0.92
CA ALA A 8 -7.24 -22.82 -2.18
C ALA A 8 -6.67 -21.42 -1.89
N ILE A 9 -5.49 -21.13 -2.43
CA ILE A 9 -4.85 -19.81 -2.35
C ILE A 9 -5.62 -18.89 -3.30
N ASN A 10 -6.60 -18.19 -2.74
CA ASN A 10 -7.44 -17.22 -3.41
C ASN A 10 -6.70 -15.86 -3.48
N GLU A 11 -6.76 -15.17 -4.61
CA GLU A 11 -6.18 -13.82 -4.87
C GLU A 11 -6.74 -12.69 -3.96
N ASP A 12 -7.53 -13.05 -2.96
CA ASP A 12 -8.16 -12.17 -1.96
C ASP A 12 -7.27 -11.92 -0.72
N ASN A 13 -5.96 -12.19 -0.76
CA ASN A 13 -5.07 -12.00 0.40
C ASN A 13 -4.56 -10.56 0.60
N HIS A 14 -5.24 -9.56 0.03
CA HIS A 14 -5.32 -8.28 0.72
C HIS A 14 -6.40 -8.40 1.79
N PRO A 15 -6.21 -7.90 3.02
CA PRO A 15 -7.12 -8.10 4.16
C PRO A 15 -8.52 -7.45 4.02
N VAL A 16 -8.89 -7.04 2.81
CA VAL A 16 -10.12 -6.34 2.44
C VAL A 16 -10.65 -6.97 1.15
N GLY A 17 -11.53 -7.99 1.28
CA GLY A 17 -12.09 -8.71 0.13
C GLY A 17 -12.81 -7.83 -0.90
N LYS A 18 -12.98 -8.32 -2.13
CA LYS A 18 -13.56 -7.61 -3.29
C LYS A 18 -14.83 -6.80 -2.99
N ARG A 19 -15.70 -7.31 -2.11
CA ARG A 19 -16.93 -6.62 -1.64
C ARG A 19 -16.62 -5.39 -0.77
N SER A 20 -15.63 -5.49 0.12
CA SER A 20 -15.19 -4.41 1.00
C SER A 20 -14.43 -3.31 0.23
N ARG A 21 -13.68 -3.67 -0.81
CA ARG A 21 -13.08 -2.71 -1.76
C ARG A 21 -14.13 -1.88 -2.51
N ARG A 22 -15.25 -2.48 -2.93
CA ARG A 22 -16.36 -1.75 -3.56
C ARG A 22 -17.07 -0.82 -2.59
N ILE A 23 -17.34 -1.28 -1.37
CA ILE A 23 -17.95 -0.45 -0.31
C ILE A 23 -17.06 0.77 -0.02
N LEU A 24 -15.75 0.55 0.13
CA LEU A 24 -14.78 1.61 0.37
C LEU A 24 -14.74 2.63 -0.77
N TYR A 25 -14.80 2.16 -2.02
CA TYR A 25 -14.84 3.03 -3.20
C TYR A 25 -16.11 3.89 -3.25
N VAL A 26 -17.27 3.30 -2.96
CA VAL A 26 -18.55 4.03 -2.86
C VAL A 26 -18.48 5.11 -1.77
N VAL A 27 -17.88 4.78 -0.62
CA VAL A 27 -17.66 5.71 0.48
C VAL A 27 -16.75 6.87 0.07
N TYR A 28 -15.65 6.61 -0.64
CA TYR A 28 -14.76 7.67 -1.12
C TYR A 28 -15.43 8.60 -2.14
N ILE A 29 -16.20 8.05 -3.07
CA ILE A 29 -16.98 8.85 -4.02
C ILE A 29 -17.99 9.72 -3.28
N ALA A 30 -18.72 9.15 -2.32
CA ALA A 30 -19.69 9.91 -1.52
C ALA A 30 -19.00 11.08 -0.79
N MET A 31 -17.82 10.85 -0.21
CA MET A 31 -17.04 11.92 0.43
C MET A 31 -16.57 12.99 -0.56
N LEU A 32 -16.07 12.60 -1.74
CA LEU A 32 -15.67 13.56 -2.77
C LEU A 32 -16.86 14.43 -3.19
N VAL A 33 -18.04 13.82 -3.40
CA VAL A 33 -19.27 14.56 -3.73
C VAL A 33 -19.62 15.55 -2.63
N VAL A 34 -19.58 15.13 -1.35
CA VAL A 34 -19.82 16.03 -0.21
C VAL A 34 -18.82 17.19 -0.20
N SER A 35 -17.53 16.92 -0.40
CA SER A 35 -16.49 17.96 -0.47
C SER A 35 -16.69 18.93 -1.64
N VAL A 36 -17.13 18.45 -2.81
CA VAL A 36 -17.43 19.30 -3.98
C VAL A 36 -18.68 20.15 -3.74
N VAL A 37 -19.74 19.58 -3.18
CA VAL A 37 -20.96 20.34 -2.82
C VAL A 37 -20.62 21.45 -1.82
N ILE A 38 -19.83 21.12 -0.81
CA ILE A 38 -19.28 22.06 0.15
C ILE A 38 -18.54 23.22 -0.53
N LEU A 39 -17.67 22.91 -1.49
CA LEU A 39 -16.89 23.89 -2.23
C LEU A 39 -17.79 24.84 -3.02
N LEU A 40 -18.81 24.30 -3.71
CA LEU A 40 -19.79 25.08 -4.47
C LEU A 40 -20.63 25.99 -3.58
N VAL A 41 -21.12 25.48 -2.44
CA VAL A 41 -21.88 26.28 -1.45
C VAL A 41 -21.01 27.39 -0.85
N GLY A 42 -19.74 27.09 -0.58
CA GLY A 42 -18.77 28.07 -0.07
C GLY A 42 -18.52 29.22 -1.05
N ILE A 43 -18.37 28.90 -2.35
CA ILE A 43 -18.22 29.90 -3.42
C ILE A 43 -19.48 30.75 -3.56
N TYR A 44 -20.67 30.12 -3.59
CA TYR A 44 -21.95 30.82 -3.73
C TYR A 44 -22.20 31.85 -2.61
N LYS A 45 -21.81 31.51 -1.37
CA LYS A 45 -21.95 32.41 -0.21
C LYS A 45 -20.77 33.38 -0.02
N GLY A 46 -19.79 33.38 -0.93
CA GLY A 46 -18.62 34.27 -0.89
C GLY A 46 -17.61 33.95 0.22
N ASN A 47 -17.63 32.76 0.84
CA ASN A 47 -16.77 32.42 1.98
C ASN A 47 -15.45 31.75 1.52
N PHE A 48 -14.69 32.47 0.69
CA PHE A 48 -13.57 31.90 -0.09
C PHE A 48 -12.35 31.45 0.75
N LEU A 49 -12.09 32.05 1.92
CA LEU A 49 -11.02 31.62 2.84
C LEU A 49 -11.18 30.15 3.26
N ARG A 50 -12.42 29.72 3.49
CA ARG A 50 -12.74 28.35 3.90
C ARG A 50 -12.84 27.38 2.71
N VAL A 51 -13.04 27.88 1.49
CA VAL A 51 -12.94 27.10 0.24
C VAL A 51 -11.50 26.64 -0.02
N PHE A 52 -10.51 27.48 0.31
CA PHE A 52 -9.09 27.15 0.14
C PHE A 52 -8.65 25.94 0.96
N VAL A 53 -9.29 25.66 2.10
CA VAL A 53 -9.02 24.45 2.92
C VAL A 53 -9.57 23.19 2.26
N VAL A 54 -10.68 23.32 1.53
CA VAL A 54 -11.40 22.19 0.93
C VAL A 54 -10.68 21.69 -0.30
N VAL A 55 -9.99 22.58 -1.01
CA VAL A 55 -9.27 22.25 -2.24
C VAL A 55 -8.20 21.16 -2.01
N PRO A 56 -7.26 21.26 -1.04
CA PRO A 56 -6.30 20.20 -0.76
C PRO A 56 -6.96 18.85 -0.40
N VAL A 57 -8.03 18.86 0.39
CA VAL A 57 -8.73 17.61 0.78
C VAL A 57 -9.46 16.99 -0.40
N ALA A 58 -10.12 17.80 -1.22
CA ALA A 58 -10.76 17.35 -2.46
C ALA A 58 -9.71 16.83 -3.47
N LEU A 59 -8.53 17.44 -3.55
CA LEU A 59 -7.42 16.96 -4.37
C LEU A 59 -6.84 15.64 -3.84
N ILE A 60 -6.69 15.50 -2.52
CA ILE A 60 -6.26 14.23 -1.90
C ILE A 60 -7.28 13.12 -2.17
N LEU A 61 -8.59 13.42 -2.05
CA LEU A 61 -9.68 12.49 -2.35
C LEU A 61 -9.73 12.13 -3.83
N ALA A 62 -9.60 13.12 -4.72
CA ALA A 62 -9.55 12.91 -6.16
C ALA A 62 -8.34 12.05 -6.53
N ASN A 63 -7.16 12.36 -6.01
CA ASN A 63 -5.96 11.54 -6.20
C ASN A 63 -6.17 10.12 -5.64
N ALA A 64 -6.81 9.94 -4.49
CA ALA A 64 -7.09 8.61 -3.94
C ALA A 64 -8.08 7.79 -4.81
N ILE A 65 -8.93 8.45 -5.61
CA ILE A 65 -9.91 7.82 -6.50
C ILE A 65 -9.33 7.58 -7.90
N PHE A 66 -8.53 8.51 -8.42
CA PHE A 66 -8.08 8.56 -9.82
C PHE A 66 -6.61 8.15 -10.02
N ILE A 67 -5.72 8.38 -9.05
CA ILE A 67 -4.32 7.94 -9.12
C ILE A 67 -4.25 6.52 -8.55
N ASP A 68 -3.63 5.64 -9.33
CA ASP A 68 -3.44 4.23 -9.01
C ASP A 68 -2.94 4.03 -7.57
N ARG A 69 -3.43 2.98 -6.90
CA ARG A 69 -3.44 2.74 -5.44
C ARG A 69 -2.06 2.55 -4.78
N ARG A 70 -0.97 3.03 -5.39
CA ARG A 70 0.40 2.60 -5.08
C ARG A 70 1.22 3.54 -4.22
N THR A 71 0.80 4.78 -4.00
CA THR A 71 1.71 5.77 -3.36
C THR A 71 1.17 6.42 -2.08
N LEU A 72 -0.14 6.41 -1.83
CA LEU A 72 -0.72 6.93 -0.58
C LEU A 72 -1.90 6.08 -0.10
N HIS A 73 -1.63 5.03 0.68
CA HIS A 73 -2.65 4.39 1.52
C HIS A 73 -2.93 5.26 2.75
N MET A 74 -3.65 6.37 2.55
CA MET A 74 -4.23 7.10 3.67
C MET A 74 -5.33 6.22 4.30
N PRO A 75 -5.31 5.99 5.63
CA PRO A 75 -6.36 5.22 6.28
C PRO A 75 -7.74 5.84 5.96
N PRO A 76 -8.74 5.05 5.50
CA PRO A 76 -10.08 5.57 5.18
C PRO A 76 -10.72 6.36 6.33
N LEU A 77 -10.42 5.96 7.56
CA LEU A 77 -10.84 6.64 8.78
C LEU A 77 -10.28 8.06 8.88
N MET A 78 -9.03 8.29 8.46
CA MET A 78 -8.42 9.62 8.48
C MET A 78 -9.05 10.53 7.43
N ILE A 79 -9.40 9.99 6.27
CA ILE A 79 -10.13 10.72 5.24
C ILE A 79 -11.54 11.08 5.72
N PHE A 80 -12.27 10.14 6.32
CA PHE A 80 -13.58 10.41 6.95
C PHE A 80 -13.48 11.54 7.99
N LEU A 81 -12.43 11.50 8.80
CA LEU A 81 -12.18 12.44 9.87
C LEU A 81 -11.83 13.84 9.34
N LEU A 82 -11.00 13.92 8.30
CA LEU A 82 -10.70 15.16 7.59
C LEU A 82 -11.95 15.76 6.95
N VAL A 83 -12.79 14.95 6.30
CA VAL A 83 -14.07 15.38 5.72
C VAL A 83 -15.04 15.84 6.82
N SER A 84 -15.10 15.16 7.95
CA SER A 84 -15.93 15.57 9.09
C SER A 84 -15.46 16.91 9.69
N LEU A 85 -14.15 17.11 9.82
CA LEU A 85 -13.57 18.41 10.19
C LEU A 85 -13.99 19.51 9.22
N MET A 86 -14.00 19.23 7.91
CA MET A 86 -14.46 20.18 6.89
C MET A 86 -15.93 20.57 7.07
N VAL A 87 -16.80 19.58 7.30
CA VAL A 87 -18.25 19.80 7.49
C VAL A 87 -18.49 20.69 8.72
N ILE A 88 -17.81 20.44 9.83
CA ILE A 88 -17.95 21.25 11.06
C ILE A 88 -17.55 22.70 10.84
N VAL A 89 -16.43 22.93 10.15
CA VAL A 89 -15.97 24.28 9.79
C VAL A 89 -17.01 25.05 8.94
N ILE A 90 -17.92 24.38 8.27
CA ILE A 90 -18.98 25.03 7.48
C ILE A 90 -20.25 25.21 8.29
N VAL A 91 -20.62 24.19 9.08
CA VAL A 91 -21.79 24.22 9.97
C VAL A 91 -21.67 25.32 11.01
N GLU A 92 -20.47 25.57 11.56
CA GLU A 92 -20.17 26.64 12.52
C GLU A 92 -20.73 28.00 12.06
N LYS A 93 -20.60 28.34 10.77
CA LYS A 93 -21.04 29.64 10.24
C LYS A 93 -22.45 29.61 9.62
N PHE A 94 -22.95 28.43 9.25
CA PHE A 94 -24.24 28.30 8.55
C PHE A 94 -25.44 28.22 9.50
N MET A 95 -25.33 27.45 10.58
CA MET A 95 -26.49 27.08 11.42
C MET A 95 -26.62 27.92 12.69
N PHE A 96 -25.51 28.47 13.20
CA PHE A 96 -25.49 29.08 14.53
C PHE A 96 -25.14 30.57 14.41
N ASN A 97 -26.18 31.40 14.31
CA ASN A 97 -26.11 32.83 14.62
C ASN A 97 -25.26 33.03 15.87
N ALA A 98 -24.19 33.85 15.79
CA ALA A 98 -23.36 34.53 16.82
C ALA A 98 -23.43 34.10 18.31
N ASN A 99 -23.82 32.87 18.60
CA ASN A 99 -24.13 32.37 19.92
C ASN A 99 -22.85 31.72 20.44
N PRO A 100 -22.26 32.26 21.51
CA PRO A 100 -20.94 31.83 21.97
C PRO A 100 -20.92 30.35 22.37
N ILE A 101 -22.06 29.81 22.84
CA ILE A 101 -22.20 28.41 23.25
C ILE A 101 -22.04 27.45 22.06
N TYR A 102 -22.64 27.77 20.91
CA TYR A 102 -22.55 26.90 19.74
C TYR A 102 -21.16 26.95 19.11
N MET A 103 -20.52 28.13 19.10
CA MET A 103 -19.13 28.28 18.65
C MET A 103 -18.19 27.44 19.53
N ALA A 104 -18.33 27.54 20.85
CA ALA A 104 -17.58 26.73 21.80
C ALA A 104 -17.78 25.23 21.57
N LEU A 105 -19.02 24.78 21.31
CA LEU A 105 -19.32 23.38 21.05
C LEU A 105 -18.69 22.90 19.73
N THR A 106 -18.77 23.70 18.66
CA THR A 106 -18.17 23.34 17.37
C THR A 106 -16.66 23.27 17.46
N ASP A 107 -16.02 24.20 18.17
CA ASP A 107 -14.57 24.22 18.39
C ASP A 107 -14.12 23.02 19.24
N LEU A 108 -14.92 22.64 20.26
CA LEU A 108 -14.67 21.46 21.06
C LEU A 108 -14.72 20.19 20.22
N VAL A 109 -15.77 20.01 19.41
CA VAL A 109 -15.91 18.85 18.52
C VAL A 109 -14.78 18.84 17.47
N PHE A 110 -14.40 20.01 16.95
CA PHE A 110 -13.25 20.12 16.05
C PHE A 110 -11.96 19.64 16.73
N GLY A 111 -11.69 20.07 17.96
CA GLY A 111 -10.55 19.60 18.75
C GLY A 111 -10.57 18.09 19.01
N ILE A 112 -11.73 17.52 19.29
CA ILE A 112 -11.90 16.06 19.44
C ILE A 112 -11.47 15.34 18.15
N LEU A 113 -12.03 15.74 17.01
CA LEU A 113 -11.72 15.09 15.73
C LEU A 113 -10.24 15.27 15.34
N LEU A 114 -9.69 16.46 15.56
CA LEU A 114 -8.28 16.73 15.30
C LEU A 114 -7.37 15.88 16.20
N GLY A 115 -7.74 15.70 17.47
CA GLY A 115 -7.03 14.82 18.40
C GLY A 115 -7.03 13.35 17.94
N VAL A 116 -8.17 12.85 17.45
CA VAL A 116 -8.23 11.50 16.86
C VAL A 116 -7.31 11.39 15.63
N CYS A 117 -7.29 12.42 14.77
CA CYS A 117 -6.40 12.50 13.60
C CYS A 117 -4.93 12.40 14.03
N GLY A 118 -4.53 13.20 15.02
CA GLY A 118 -3.17 13.22 15.53
C GLY A 118 -2.74 11.89 16.15
N ILE A 119 -3.64 11.20 16.87
CA ILE A 119 -3.36 9.86 17.41
C ILE A 119 -3.14 8.86 16.28
N ILE A 120 -4.04 8.81 15.28
CA ILE A 120 -3.91 7.90 14.13
C ILE A 120 -2.60 8.15 13.40
N LEU A 121 -2.28 9.41 13.11
CA LEU A 121 -1.06 9.79 12.39
C LEU A 121 0.19 9.41 13.17
N THR A 122 0.23 9.71 14.46
CA THR A 122 1.38 9.42 15.32
C THR A 122 1.62 7.92 15.44
N TYR A 123 0.57 7.12 15.65
CA TYR A 123 0.71 5.66 15.74
C TYR A 123 1.11 5.04 14.40
N SER A 124 0.56 5.52 13.29
CA SER A 124 0.95 5.06 11.94
C SER A 124 2.44 5.29 11.68
N PHE A 125 2.94 6.47 12.07
CA PHE A 125 4.33 6.85 11.87
C PHE A 125 5.30 6.10 12.81
N VAL A 126 4.93 5.95 14.09
CA VAL A 126 5.74 5.18 15.06
C VAL A 126 5.85 3.72 14.64
N THR A 127 4.77 3.11 14.15
CA THR A 127 4.78 1.74 13.62
C THR A 127 5.66 1.62 12.37
N MET A 128 5.67 2.63 11.50
CA MET A 128 6.51 2.65 10.29
C MET A 128 8.01 2.71 10.61
N ILE A 129 8.41 3.61 11.54
CA ILE A 129 9.83 3.90 11.78
C ILE A 129 10.47 2.96 12.78
N PHE A 130 9.80 2.65 13.88
CA PHE A 130 10.52 2.12 15.05
C PHE A 130 10.43 0.61 15.24
N ASP A 131 9.54 -0.12 14.56
CA ASP A 131 9.30 -1.56 14.81
C ASP A 131 9.00 -1.90 16.29
N ILE A 132 8.68 -0.87 17.10
CA ILE A 132 8.42 -1.01 18.53
C ILE A 132 6.94 -1.38 18.69
N TYR A 133 6.68 -2.69 18.78
CA TYR A 133 5.40 -3.25 19.23
C TYR A 133 5.20 -3.18 20.77
N GLY A 134 6.00 -2.34 21.44
CA GLY A 134 6.08 -2.28 22.91
C GLY A 134 5.31 -1.13 23.54
N ASP A 135 5.02 -1.29 24.83
CA ASP A 135 4.20 -0.46 25.73
C ASP A 135 4.72 0.98 26.00
N LYS A 136 5.25 1.67 24.99
CA LYS A 136 5.67 3.09 25.06
C LYS A 136 4.54 4.06 24.70
N SER A 137 3.29 3.65 24.91
CA SER A 137 2.07 4.39 24.56
C SER A 137 2.00 5.81 25.06
N THR A 138 2.53 6.03 26.24
CA THR A 138 2.41 7.29 26.96
C THR A 138 3.23 8.36 26.26
N LYS A 139 4.39 7.98 25.70
CA LYS A 139 5.22 8.83 24.85
C LYS A 139 4.53 9.12 23.52
N ALA A 140 3.95 8.10 22.88
CA ALA A 140 3.19 8.29 21.64
C ALA A 140 1.98 9.22 21.82
N LEU A 141 1.31 9.16 22.98
CA LEU A 141 0.20 10.06 23.31
C LEU A 141 0.67 11.52 23.44
N LEU A 142 1.76 11.77 24.17
CA LEU A 142 2.33 13.12 24.29
C LEU A 142 2.72 13.70 22.92
N VAL A 143 3.33 12.88 22.07
CA VAL A 143 3.66 13.27 20.69
C VAL A 143 2.38 13.60 19.91
N SER A 144 1.33 12.80 20.04
CA SER A 144 0.07 13.03 19.30
C SER A 144 -0.63 14.34 19.69
N ILE A 145 -0.59 14.72 20.97
CA ILE A 145 -1.13 16.00 21.44
C ILE A 145 -0.34 17.14 20.81
N SER A 146 1.00 17.07 20.85
CA SER A 146 1.88 18.10 20.27
C SER A 146 1.68 18.26 18.76
N VAL A 147 1.58 17.14 18.03
CA VAL A 147 1.33 17.14 16.58
C VAL A 147 -0.03 17.78 16.27
N SER A 148 -1.09 17.40 16.99
CA SER A 148 -2.43 17.95 16.79
C SER A 148 -2.44 19.47 17.02
N LEU A 149 -1.81 19.91 18.10
CA LEU A 149 -1.76 21.33 18.46
C LEU A 149 -0.94 22.14 17.45
N SER A 150 0.19 21.60 17.00
CA SER A 150 1.05 22.23 16.00
C SER A 150 0.33 22.43 14.67
N ILE A 151 -0.44 21.43 14.22
CA ILE A 151 -1.26 21.52 13.00
C ILE A 151 -2.28 22.65 13.13
N TYR A 152 -2.99 22.73 14.26
CA TYR A 152 -4.02 23.75 14.45
C TYR A 152 -3.45 25.17 14.58
N VAL A 153 -2.36 25.35 15.33
CA VAL A 153 -1.74 26.66 15.48
C VAL A 153 -1.17 27.14 14.15
N THR A 154 -0.52 26.25 13.38
CA THR A 154 -0.05 26.58 12.03
C THR A 154 -1.22 26.99 11.13
N TRP A 155 -2.36 26.29 11.24
CA TRP A 155 -3.57 26.62 10.52
C TRP A 155 -4.11 28.01 10.88
N LEU A 156 -4.16 28.37 12.17
CA LEU A 156 -4.59 29.70 12.62
C LEU A 156 -3.66 30.81 12.10
N ILE A 157 -2.35 30.59 12.16
CA ILE A 157 -1.35 31.54 11.64
C ILE A 157 -1.54 31.74 10.14
N PHE A 158 -1.73 30.64 9.39
CA PHE A 158 -1.99 30.68 7.95
C PHE A 158 -3.27 31.45 7.63
N GLN A 159 -4.36 31.20 8.37
CA GLN A 159 -5.62 31.94 8.22
C GLN A 159 -5.43 33.44 8.48
N TYR A 160 -4.68 33.81 9.52
CA TYR A 160 -4.41 35.21 9.86
C TYR A 160 -3.68 35.96 8.74
N TYR A 161 -2.58 35.40 8.22
CA TYR A 161 -1.81 36.04 7.16
C TYR A 161 -2.55 36.11 5.83
N ILE A 162 -3.32 35.09 5.48
CA ILE A 162 -4.19 35.17 4.30
C ILE A 162 -5.28 36.21 4.51
N GLY A 163 -5.89 36.28 5.70
CA GLY A 163 -6.84 37.33 6.05
C GLY A 163 -6.27 38.73 5.84
N LEU A 164 -5.01 38.96 6.25
CA LEU A 164 -4.31 40.22 5.99
C LEU A 164 -4.10 40.49 4.48
N ALA A 165 -3.57 39.51 3.75
CA ALA A 165 -3.29 39.65 2.31
C ALA A 165 -4.55 39.97 1.50
N VAL A 166 -5.67 39.32 1.85
CA VAL A 166 -6.92 39.50 1.13
C VAL A 166 -7.62 40.81 1.51
N ASN A 167 -7.50 41.29 2.75
CA ASN A 167 -8.04 42.59 3.14
C ASN A 167 -7.27 43.79 2.56
N ALA A 168 -6.03 43.60 2.08
CA ALA A 168 -5.25 44.63 1.41
C ALA A 168 -5.81 44.99 0.02
N ASP A 169 -6.44 44.02 -0.65
CA ASP A 169 -7.15 44.23 -1.91
C ASP A 169 -8.62 44.56 -1.60
N LYS A 170 -9.12 45.74 -1.99
CA LYS A 170 -10.47 46.24 -1.65
C LYS A 170 -11.56 45.80 -2.66
N SER A 171 -11.26 44.82 -3.51
CA SER A 171 -12.18 44.36 -4.55
C SER A 171 -13.46 43.72 -3.96
N PRO A 172 -14.60 43.72 -4.68
CA PRO A 172 -15.83 43.07 -4.20
C PRO A 172 -15.68 41.56 -3.97
N PHE A 173 -14.66 40.94 -4.57
CA PHE A 173 -14.29 39.54 -4.37
C PHE A 173 -13.68 39.28 -2.98
N THR A 174 -12.87 40.21 -2.46
CA THR A 174 -12.17 40.08 -1.18
C THR A 174 -13.04 40.41 0.03
N ARG A 175 -14.16 41.13 -0.16
CA ARG A 175 -15.17 41.35 0.90
C ARG A 175 -15.73 40.06 1.49
N GLY A 176 -15.77 38.97 0.71
CA GLY A 176 -16.18 37.65 1.18
C GLY A 176 -15.14 36.91 2.04
N PHE A 177 -13.87 37.33 1.95
CA PHE A 177 -12.74 36.81 2.75
C PHE A 177 -12.61 37.47 4.13
N MET A 178 -13.45 38.46 4.43
CA MET A 178 -13.35 39.28 5.63
C MET A 178 -13.75 38.49 6.89
N ILE A 179 -12.79 37.81 7.51
CA ILE A 179 -12.83 37.44 8.92
C ILE A 179 -11.42 37.62 9.49
N LEU A 180 -11.05 38.84 9.88
CA LEU A 180 -10.09 38.95 10.98
C LEU A 180 -10.91 38.63 12.25
N THR A 181 -10.75 37.43 12.78
CA THR A 181 -11.27 37.12 14.11
C THR A 181 -10.60 38.05 15.11
N SER A 182 -11.35 38.50 16.12
CA SER A 182 -10.71 39.22 17.22
C SER A 182 -9.68 38.31 17.90
N MET A 183 -8.66 38.91 18.52
CA MET A 183 -7.70 38.15 19.31
C MET A 183 -8.41 37.30 20.38
N GLU A 184 -9.45 37.86 21.00
CA GLU A 184 -10.31 37.18 21.97
C GLU A 184 -11.00 35.93 21.37
N GLN A 185 -11.63 36.05 20.20
CA GLN A 185 -12.26 34.91 19.53
C GLN A 185 -11.25 33.81 19.19
N THR A 186 -10.07 34.20 18.73
CA THR A 186 -9.00 33.25 18.38
C THR A 186 -8.48 32.51 19.61
N MET A 187 -8.34 33.20 20.75
CA MET A 187 -7.94 32.57 22.02
C MET A 187 -9.03 31.63 22.55
N ASN A 188 -10.31 32.00 22.42
CA ASN A 188 -11.42 31.13 22.81
C ASN A 188 -11.46 29.86 21.94
N GLN A 189 -11.33 29.99 20.62
CA GLN A 189 -11.23 28.87 19.69
C GLN A 189 -10.09 27.93 20.06
N LEU A 190 -8.88 28.48 20.30
CA LEU A 190 -7.73 27.69 20.70
C LEU A 190 -7.98 26.94 22.01
N THR A 191 -8.64 27.58 22.98
CA THR A 191 -8.97 26.98 24.27
C THR A 191 -9.89 25.76 24.12
N TYR A 192 -11.00 25.88 23.40
CA TYR A 192 -11.93 24.76 23.20
C TYR A 192 -11.32 23.62 22.38
N VAL A 193 -10.49 23.95 21.38
CA VAL A 193 -9.76 22.94 20.61
C VAL A 193 -8.76 22.18 21.49
N ILE A 194 -8.00 22.87 22.35
CA ILE A 194 -7.10 22.22 23.33
C ILE A 194 -7.89 21.28 24.23
N ILE A 195 -9.02 21.73 24.79
CA ILE A 195 -9.87 20.91 25.65
C ILE A 195 -10.33 19.65 24.89
N GLY A 196 -10.77 19.79 23.64
CA GLY A 196 -11.18 18.66 22.81
C GLY A 196 -10.06 17.63 22.58
N ILE A 197 -8.85 18.10 22.26
CA ILE A 197 -7.67 17.24 22.08
C ILE A 197 -7.33 16.50 23.38
N LEU A 198 -7.37 17.19 24.52
CA LEU A 198 -7.08 16.61 25.84
C LEU A 198 -8.13 15.57 26.24
N ILE A 199 -9.43 15.83 25.99
CA ILE A 199 -10.51 14.87 26.27
C ILE A 199 -10.28 13.57 25.50
N VAL A 200 -10.00 13.66 24.20
CA VAL A 200 -9.74 12.48 23.37
C VAL A 200 -8.48 11.76 23.82
N SER A 201 -7.43 12.50 24.15
CA SER A 201 -6.18 11.92 24.60
C SER A 201 -6.33 11.20 25.94
N ALA A 202 -7.09 11.76 26.88
CA ALA A 202 -7.43 11.14 28.15
C ALA A 202 -8.34 9.91 27.94
N ALA A 203 -9.38 10.03 27.13
CA ALA A 203 -10.26 8.91 26.79
C ALA A 203 -9.48 7.76 26.15
N PHE A 204 -8.49 8.07 25.31
CA PHE A 204 -7.59 7.10 24.72
C PHE A 204 -6.66 6.45 25.76
N TYR A 205 -6.11 7.24 26.68
CA TYR A 205 -5.25 6.75 27.77
C TYR A 205 -5.98 5.76 28.68
N PHE A 206 -7.18 6.11 29.16
CA PHE A 206 -7.97 5.26 30.05
C PHE A 206 -8.69 4.12 29.30
N GLY A 207 -9.21 4.41 28.11
CA GLY A 207 -9.96 3.47 27.28
C GLY A 207 -9.10 2.46 26.51
N ARG A 208 -7.78 2.46 26.71
CA ARG A 208 -6.82 1.65 25.95
C ARG A 208 -7.06 0.14 25.98
N LYS A 209 -7.70 -0.36 27.04
CA LYS A 209 -8.09 -1.77 27.17
C LYS A 209 -9.39 -2.11 26.44
N SER A 210 -10.21 -1.12 26.08
CA SER A 210 -11.48 -1.31 25.38
C SER A 210 -11.27 -1.74 23.92
N SER A 211 -12.19 -2.57 23.42
CA SER A 211 -12.14 -3.09 22.04
C SER A 211 -12.29 -2.00 20.99
N ALA A 212 -13.04 -0.93 21.27
CA ALA A 212 -13.26 0.18 20.34
C ALA A 212 -11.98 1.00 20.10
N VAL A 213 -11.22 1.29 21.16
CA VAL A 213 -9.96 2.04 21.07
C VAL A 213 -8.87 1.23 20.36
N LYS A 214 -8.77 -0.07 20.66
CA LYS A 214 -7.91 -0.99 19.89
C LYS A 214 -8.32 -1.05 18.41
N LEU A 215 -9.62 -1.09 18.11
CA LEU A 215 -10.08 -1.13 16.73
C LEU A 215 -9.66 0.11 15.93
N LEU A 216 -9.85 1.30 16.50
CA LEU A 216 -9.54 2.58 15.86
C LEU A 216 -8.04 2.82 15.67
N VAL A 217 -7.21 2.41 16.62
CA VAL A 217 -5.77 2.77 16.63
C VAL A 217 -4.85 1.63 16.25
N THR A 218 -5.18 0.38 16.58
CA THR A 218 -4.28 -0.76 16.32
C THR A 218 -4.74 -1.64 15.16
N LYS A 219 -6.01 -1.64 14.74
CA LYS A 219 -6.45 -2.55 13.67
C LYS A 219 -6.35 -1.93 12.28
N TYR A 220 -6.87 -0.72 12.07
CA TYR A 220 -6.89 -0.10 10.73
C TYR A 220 -5.58 0.61 10.35
N PRO A 221 -4.98 1.46 11.22
CA PRO A 221 -3.76 2.19 10.86
C PRO A 221 -2.53 1.28 10.81
N VAL A 222 -2.40 0.34 11.75
CA VAL A 222 -1.32 -0.66 11.75
C VAL A 222 -1.42 -1.57 10.54
N LEU A 223 -2.63 -2.03 10.17
CA LEU A 223 -2.78 -2.86 8.97
C LEU A 223 -2.35 -2.10 7.71
N GLY A 224 -2.70 -0.81 7.59
CA GLY A 224 -2.21 0.04 6.50
C GLY A 224 -0.70 0.22 6.52
N ALA A 225 -0.12 0.54 7.69
CA ALA A 225 1.32 0.72 7.84
C ALA A 225 2.12 -0.57 7.62
N THR A 226 1.61 -1.71 8.08
CA THR A 226 2.20 -3.04 7.85
C THR A 226 2.14 -3.40 6.37
N LEU A 227 1.01 -3.17 5.69
CA LEU A 227 0.91 -3.39 4.24
C LEU A 227 1.89 -2.50 3.47
N LEU A 228 1.96 -1.20 3.80
CA LEU A 228 2.94 -0.29 3.21
C LEU A 228 4.38 -0.71 3.48
N LYS A 229 4.69 -1.19 4.69
CA LYS A 229 6.02 -1.69 5.05
C LYS A 229 6.36 -2.96 4.28
N VAL A 230 5.39 -3.86 4.08
CA VAL A 230 5.57 -5.06 3.25
C VAL A 230 5.84 -4.65 1.81
N GLU A 231 4.98 -3.82 1.21
CA GLU A 231 5.16 -3.32 -0.16
C GLU A 231 6.51 -2.61 -0.34
N TYR A 232 6.91 -1.74 0.60
CA TYR A 232 8.20 -1.05 0.58
C TYR A 232 9.39 -2.01 0.68
N ASN A 233 9.33 -2.98 1.60
CA ASN A 233 10.41 -3.95 1.76
C ASN A 233 10.54 -4.88 0.55
N GLU A 234 9.41 -5.27 -0.05
CA GLU A 234 9.39 -6.07 -1.27
C GLU A 234 10.01 -5.30 -2.43
N MET A 235 9.60 -4.05 -2.64
CA MET A 235 10.17 -3.17 -3.66
C MET A 235 11.67 -2.98 -3.50
N LYS A 236 12.10 -2.72 -2.27
CA LYS A 236 13.53 -2.60 -1.94
C LYS A 236 14.28 -3.91 -2.14
N GLY A 237 13.62 -5.05 -1.93
CA GLY A 237 14.18 -6.38 -2.21
C GLY A 237 14.41 -6.60 -3.70
N ILE A 238 13.45 -6.21 -4.54
CA ILE A 238 13.57 -6.28 -6.01
C ILE A 238 14.67 -5.34 -6.49
N GLU A 239 14.72 -4.10 -6.01
CA GLU A 239 15.78 -3.13 -6.35
C GLU A 239 17.17 -3.67 -6.04
N LYS A 240 17.37 -4.20 -4.83
CA LYS A 240 18.65 -4.82 -4.45
C LYS A 240 19.01 -6.01 -5.31
N ALA A 241 18.03 -6.82 -5.72
CA ALA A 241 18.28 -7.95 -6.61
C ALA A 241 18.72 -7.47 -8.01
N ILE A 242 18.08 -6.42 -8.54
CA ILE A 242 18.44 -5.80 -9.83
C ILE A 242 19.85 -5.19 -9.75
N GLU A 243 20.13 -4.40 -8.71
CA GLU A 243 21.45 -3.78 -8.50
C GLU A 243 22.57 -4.81 -8.28
N GLY A 244 22.26 -5.93 -7.64
CA GLY A 244 23.19 -7.04 -7.43
C GLY A 244 23.49 -7.85 -8.69
N GLY A 245 22.70 -7.70 -9.74
CA GLY A 245 22.85 -8.42 -11.01
C GLY A 245 22.51 -9.91 -10.93
N GLU A 246 22.69 -10.60 -12.05
CA GLU A 246 22.49 -12.04 -12.13
C GLU A 246 23.54 -12.81 -11.33
N CYS A 247 23.10 -13.82 -10.59
CA CYS A 247 23.97 -14.67 -9.79
C CYS A 247 23.38 -16.08 -9.66
N GLU A 248 23.98 -16.94 -8.84
CA GLU A 248 23.51 -18.33 -8.65
C GLU A 248 22.06 -18.43 -8.20
N THR A 249 21.55 -17.41 -7.52
CA THR A 249 20.19 -17.37 -6.96
C THR A 249 19.31 -16.27 -7.56
N VAL A 250 19.78 -15.52 -8.55
CA VAL A 250 19.02 -14.43 -9.19
C VAL A 250 19.19 -14.51 -10.70
N GLU A 251 18.10 -14.56 -11.44
CA GLU A 251 18.07 -14.57 -12.91
C GLU A 251 17.16 -13.47 -13.43
N PHE A 252 17.56 -12.83 -14.52
CA PHE A 252 16.72 -11.93 -15.27
C PHE A 252 16.24 -12.57 -16.58
N LYS A 253 15.00 -12.27 -16.94
CA LYS A 253 14.43 -12.59 -18.24
C LYS A 253 13.65 -11.38 -18.71
N SER A 254 13.93 -10.91 -19.91
CA SER A 254 13.26 -9.72 -20.44
C SER A 254 11.77 -9.97 -20.63
N THR A 255 11.37 -11.15 -21.10
CA THR A 255 9.96 -11.50 -21.37
C THR A 255 9.65 -12.94 -20.97
N LEU A 256 8.36 -13.27 -20.86
CA LEU A 256 7.90 -14.64 -20.57
C LEU A 256 7.77 -15.49 -21.84
N ARG A 257 7.38 -14.89 -22.98
CA ARG A 257 7.14 -15.63 -24.23
C ARG A 257 7.40 -14.87 -25.53
N THR A 258 7.46 -13.54 -25.51
CA THR A 258 7.58 -12.76 -26.76
C THR A 258 9.02 -12.39 -27.02
N SER A 259 9.49 -12.65 -28.23
CA SER A 259 10.81 -12.21 -28.66
C SER A 259 10.79 -10.70 -28.88
N LEU A 260 11.73 -9.99 -28.25
CA LEU A 260 11.87 -8.55 -28.42
C LEU A 260 12.31 -8.15 -29.83
N ILE A 261 12.88 -9.10 -30.59
CA ILE A 261 13.34 -8.86 -31.96
C ILE A 261 12.17 -8.99 -32.95
N THR A 262 11.39 -10.08 -32.85
CA THR A 262 10.31 -10.36 -33.80
C THR A 262 8.96 -9.80 -33.37
N GLY A 263 8.77 -9.53 -32.07
CA GLY A 263 7.48 -9.14 -31.50
C GLY A 263 6.46 -10.27 -31.45
N GLU A 264 6.85 -11.50 -31.80
CA GLU A 264 6.00 -12.68 -31.84
C GLU A 264 6.30 -13.64 -30.69
N ARG A 265 5.38 -14.59 -30.47
CA ARG A 265 5.56 -15.64 -29.47
C ARG A 265 6.70 -16.56 -29.89
N ASP A 266 7.56 -16.88 -28.94
CA ASP A 266 8.76 -17.68 -29.12
C ASP A 266 8.84 -18.71 -27.99
N GLU A 267 8.67 -19.97 -28.35
CA GLU A 267 8.75 -21.12 -27.43
C GLU A 267 10.15 -21.26 -26.81
N MET A 268 11.21 -20.75 -27.47
CA MET A 268 12.55 -20.77 -26.88
C MET A 268 12.65 -19.89 -25.64
N ILE A 269 11.87 -18.81 -25.56
CA ILE A 269 11.84 -17.91 -24.40
C ILE A 269 11.10 -18.59 -23.25
N GLU A 270 9.96 -19.22 -23.54
CA GLU A 270 9.22 -20.00 -22.54
C GLU A 270 10.09 -21.14 -21.99
N ARG A 271 10.81 -21.83 -22.88
CA ARG A 271 11.79 -22.86 -22.53
C ARG A 271 12.91 -22.32 -21.66
N ALA A 272 13.45 -21.15 -21.95
CA ALA A 272 14.49 -20.53 -21.13
C ALA A 272 14.00 -20.24 -19.71
N VAL A 273 12.76 -19.76 -19.55
CA VAL A 273 12.12 -19.57 -18.24
C VAL A 273 11.98 -20.89 -17.50
N LEU A 274 11.43 -21.92 -18.16
CA LEU A 274 11.23 -23.24 -17.55
C LEU A 274 12.55 -23.91 -17.15
N LYS A 275 13.59 -23.82 -17.99
CA LYS A 275 14.94 -24.29 -17.70
C LYS A 275 15.48 -23.66 -16.42
N THR A 276 15.31 -22.36 -16.25
CA THR A 276 15.72 -21.66 -15.03
C THR A 276 14.95 -22.13 -13.79
N LEU A 277 13.63 -22.33 -13.90
CA LEU A 277 12.83 -22.84 -12.79
C LEU A 277 13.29 -24.23 -12.35
N VAL A 278 13.47 -25.16 -13.30
CA VAL A 278 13.96 -26.51 -13.00
C VAL A 278 15.36 -26.45 -12.36
N ALA A 279 16.26 -25.63 -12.90
CA ALA A 279 17.60 -25.45 -12.33
C ALA A 279 17.55 -24.92 -10.88
N PHE A 280 16.68 -23.95 -10.58
CA PHE A 280 16.50 -23.44 -9.22
C PHE A 280 15.93 -24.50 -8.27
N LEU A 281 14.90 -25.23 -8.69
CA LEU A 281 14.29 -26.29 -7.89
C LEU A 281 15.29 -27.40 -7.53
N ASN A 282 16.18 -27.77 -8.46
CA ASN A 282 17.20 -28.78 -8.21
C ASN A 282 18.39 -28.27 -7.39
N SER A 283 18.57 -26.96 -7.27
CA SER A 283 19.74 -26.33 -6.66
C SER A 283 19.44 -25.74 -5.28
N LYS A 284 19.75 -24.47 -5.02
CA LYS A 284 19.50 -23.79 -3.74
C LYS A 284 18.16 -23.07 -3.68
N GLY A 285 17.33 -23.17 -4.72
CA GLY A 285 16.26 -22.21 -4.99
C GLY A 285 16.80 -20.95 -5.67
N GLY A 286 15.96 -19.93 -5.80
CA GLY A 286 16.35 -18.66 -6.42
C GLY A 286 15.18 -17.74 -6.71
N LEU A 287 15.51 -16.58 -7.27
CA LEU A 287 14.61 -15.51 -7.69
C LEU A 287 14.75 -15.34 -9.20
N LEU A 288 13.66 -15.50 -9.93
CA LEU A 288 13.57 -15.16 -11.34
C LEU A 288 12.74 -13.88 -11.48
N LEU A 289 13.34 -12.84 -12.07
CA LEU A 289 12.65 -11.60 -12.42
C LEU A 289 12.36 -11.58 -13.91
N ILE A 290 11.08 -11.53 -14.28
CA ILE A 290 10.63 -11.44 -15.68
C ILE A 290 10.13 -10.02 -15.96
N GLY A 291 10.57 -9.42 -17.05
CA GLY A 291 10.38 -8.00 -17.37
C GLY A 291 11.63 -7.15 -17.10
N VAL A 292 12.78 -7.80 -16.90
CA VAL A 292 14.08 -7.16 -16.62
C VAL A 292 15.11 -7.69 -17.61
N GLU A 293 15.82 -6.79 -18.28
CA GLU A 293 16.93 -7.13 -19.18
C GLU A 293 18.20 -7.47 -18.40
N ASP A 294 19.14 -8.14 -19.05
CA ASP A 294 20.42 -8.59 -18.45
C ASP A 294 21.26 -7.43 -17.87
N ASN A 295 21.08 -6.20 -18.38
CA ASN A 295 21.72 -4.98 -17.87
C ASN A 295 21.00 -4.36 -16.66
N GLY A 296 19.95 -5.01 -16.13
CA GLY A 296 19.11 -4.54 -15.03
C GLY A 296 18.04 -3.52 -15.44
N ASN A 297 17.90 -3.22 -16.74
CA ASN A 297 16.85 -2.32 -17.21
C ASN A 297 15.48 -2.99 -17.15
N VAL A 298 14.52 -2.32 -16.53
CA VAL A 298 13.16 -2.83 -16.39
C VAL A 298 12.37 -2.44 -17.63
N ILE A 299 11.91 -3.43 -18.39
CA ILE A 299 11.11 -3.23 -19.60
C ILE A 299 9.62 -3.47 -19.37
N GLY A 300 9.27 -4.27 -18.36
CA GLY A 300 7.89 -4.59 -18.01
C GLY A 300 7.44 -5.96 -18.50
N ILE A 301 6.31 -6.45 -17.99
CA ILE A 301 5.67 -7.66 -18.49
C ILE A 301 5.27 -7.44 -19.96
N ASP A 302 5.45 -8.51 -20.72
CA ASP A 302 5.15 -8.61 -22.14
C ASP A 302 3.73 -8.09 -22.50
N PRO A 303 3.61 -7.11 -23.42
CA PRO A 303 2.35 -6.48 -23.79
C PRO A 303 1.36 -7.45 -24.46
N SER A 304 1.81 -8.64 -24.89
CA SER A 304 0.94 -9.67 -25.45
C SER A 304 -0.05 -10.26 -24.43
N PHE A 305 0.14 -10.02 -23.13
CA PHE A 305 -0.81 -10.41 -22.09
C PHE A 305 -1.84 -9.32 -21.85
N LYS A 306 -3.13 -9.66 -21.99
CA LYS A 306 -4.24 -8.70 -21.78
C LYS A 306 -4.36 -8.21 -20.34
N ASN A 307 -3.88 -8.99 -19.36
CA ASN A 307 -3.89 -8.65 -17.93
C ASN A 307 -2.85 -9.52 -17.18
N ARG A 308 -2.42 -9.06 -16.00
CA ARG A 308 -1.51 -9.74 -15.06
C ARG A 308 -1.91 -11.19 -14.79
N ASP A 309 -3.19 -11.43 -14.54
CA ASP A 309 -3.73 -12.76 -14.22
C ASP A 309 -3.49 -13.76 -15.35
N LYS A 310 -3.52 -13.30 -16.61
CA LYS A 310 -3.27 -14.16 -17.78
C LYS A 310 -1.80 -14.53 -17.92
N ALA A 311 -0.89 -13.64 -17.55
CA ALA A 311 0.54 -13.95 -17.53
C ALA A 311 0.84 -15.01 -16.45
N GLY A 312 0.25 -14.86 -15.26
CA GLY A 312 0.35 -15.84 -14.17
C GLY A 312 -0.27 -17.20 -14.52
N LEU A 313 -1.46 -17.20 -15.11
CA LEU A 313 -2.11 -18.44 -15.60
C LEU A 313 -1.27 -19.13 -16.67
N HIS A 314 -0.67 -18.37 -17.59
CA HIS A 314 0.21 -18.91 -18.62
C HIS A 314 1.44 -19.59 -18.01
N LEU A 315 2.12 -18.92 -17.07
CA LEU A 315 3.25 -19.51 -16.36
C LEU A 315 2.84 -20.79 -15.59
N THR A 316 1.68 -20.77 -14.94
CA THR A 316 1.14 -21.95 -14.25
C THR A 316 0.96 -23.10 -15.23
N ASN A 317 0.31 -22.85 -16.38
CA ASN A 317 0.12 -23.87 -17.42
C ASN A 317 1.44 -24.44 -17.93
N LEU A 318 2.45 -23.60 -18.17
CA LEU A 318 3.79 -24.05 -18.56
C LEU A 318 4.41 -24.97 -17.50
N ILE A 319 4.34 -24.59 -16.22
CA ILE A 319 4.84 -25.42 -15.10
C ILE A 319 4.09 -26.75 -15.04
N THR A 320 2.76 -26.73 -15.11
CA THR A 320 1.93 -27.96 -15.02
C THR A 320 2.23 -28.93 -16.16
N THR A 321 2.50 -28.40 -17.37
CA THR A 321 2.71 -29.19 -18.59
C THR A 321 4.12 -29.74 -18.66
N HIS A 322 5.13 -28.91 -18.37
CA HIS A 322 6.54 -29.24 -18.63
C HIS A 322 7.34 -29.62 -17.38
N ILE A 323 6.83 -29.37 -16.17
CA ILE A 323 7.54 -29.69 -14.93
C ILE A 323 6.71 -30.72 -14.15
N GLY A 324 5.50 -30.33 -13.76
CA GLY A 324 4.56 -31.16 -13.02
C GLY A 324 3.87 -30.39 -11.90
N ASN A 325 2.63 -30.78 -11.60
CA ASN A 325 1.80 -30.13 -10.59
C ASN A 325 2.36 -30.30 -9.17
N GLU A 326 3.07 -31.39 -8.93
CA GLU A 326 3.70 -31.71 -7.65
C GLU A 326 4.76 -30.68 -7.21
N PHE A 327 5.28 -29.87 -8.15
CA PHE A 327 6.29 -28.86 -7.88
C PHE A 327 5.76 -27.44 -7.66
N LEU A 328 4.45 -27.20 -7.89
CA LEU A 328 3.83 -25.89 -7.66
C LEU A 328 4.04 -25.35 -6.23
N PRO A 329 4.00 -26.16 -5.15
CA PRO A 329 4.25 -25.65 -3.80
C PRO A 329 5.65 -25.05 -3.60
N TYR A 330 6.61 -25.41 -4.46
CA TYR A 330 7.98 -24.90 -4.41
C TYR A 330 8.19 -23.64 -5.25
N ILE A 331 7.20 -23.24 -6.05
CA ILE A 331 7.24 -22.07 -6.94
C ILE A 331 6.13 -21.09 -6.53
N SER A 332 6.51 -19.92 -6.05
CA SER A 332 5.59 -18.81 -5.81
C SER A 332 5.87 -17.71 -6.82
N PHE A 333 4.85 -17.14 -7.45
CA PHE A 333 5.03 -15.99 -8.32
C PHE A 333 4.04 -14.88 -8.00
N LYS A 334 4.45 -13.65 -8.24
CA LYS A 334 3.61 -12.45 -8.13
C LYS A 334 4.02 -11.42 -9.16
N VAL A 335 3.09 -10.56 -9.54
CA VAL A 335 3.40 -9.39 -10.36
C VAL A 335 3.55 -8.19 -9.42
N ALA A 336 4.75 -7.63 -9.38
CA ALA A 336 5.10 -6.44 -8.62
C ALA A 336 5.30 -5.26 -9.57
N ASP A 337 5.14 -4.05 -9.06
CA ASP A 337 5.21 -2.84 -9.86
C ASP A 337 6.44 -2.02 -9.55
N HIS A 338 7.34 -1.88 -10.52
CA HIS A 338 8.59 -1.16 -10.36
C HIS A 338 8.69 0.03 -11.33
N LYS A 339 8.77 1.25 -10.79
CA LYS A 339 8.90 2.51 -11.56
C LYS A 339 7.90 2.66 -12.71
N GLY A 340 6.64 2.26 -12.48
CA GLY A 340 5.56 2.34 -13.46
C GLY A 340 5.53 1.20 -14.49
N LYS A 341 6.40 0.20 -14.34
CA LYS A 341 6.42 -1.03 -15.16
C LYS A 341 6.18 -2.25 -14.29
N GLU A 342 5.53 -3.27 -14.83
CA GLU A 342 5.21 -4.50 -14.13
C GLU A 342 6.37 -5.50 -14.23
N ILE A 343 6.79 -6.12 -13.13
CA ILE A 343 7.78 -7.19 -13.11
C ILE A 343 7.11 -8.43 -12.51
N MET A 344 7.25 -9.57 -13.16
CA MET A 344 6.84 -10.84 -12.56
C MET A 344 8.01 -11.40 -11.75
N VAL A 345 7.79 -11.53 -10.45
CA VAL A 345 8.75 -12.02 -9.47
C VAL A 345 8.39 -13.46 -9.16
N VAL A 346 9.24 -14.40 -9.57
CA VAL A 346 9.08 -15.83 -9.32
C VAL A 346 10.12 -16.28 -8.30
N THR A 347 9.68 -16.71 -7.14
CA THR A 347 10.50 -17.24 -6.06
C THR A 347 10.41 -18.76 -6.04
N CYS A 348 11.56 -19.42 -6.18
CA CYS A 348 11.69 -20.87 -6.14
C CYS A 348 12.40 -21.30 -4.86
N THR A 349 11.86 -22.33 -4.21
CA THR A 349 12.52 -23.03 -3.11
C THR A 349 13.07 -24.36 -3.59
N LYS A 350 14.13 -24.86 -2.94
CA LYS A 350 14.72 -26.15 -3.29
C LYS A 350 13.69 -27.28 -3.14
N SER A 351 13.54 -28.10 -4.17
CA SER A 351 12.70 -29.30 -4.16
C SER A 351 13.31 -30.42 -3.32
N HIS A 352 12.45 -31.26 -2.75
CA HIS A 352 12.86 -32.49 -2.05
C HIS A 352 12.97 -33.71 -2.95
N SER A 353 12.51 -33.63 -4.19
CA SER A 353 12.65 -34.65 -5.24
C SER A 353 13.33 -34.04 -6.48
N PRO A 354 14.04 -34.86 -7.28
CA PRO A 354 14.65 -34.37 -8.51
C PRO A 354 13.57 -33.92 -9.49
N VAL A 355 13.80 -32.78 -10.12
CA VAL A 355 12.87 -32.12 -11.04
C VAL A 355 13.42 -32.21 -12.45
N PHE A 356 12.59 -32.62 -13.40
CA PHE A 356 12.96 -32.74 -14.80
C PHE A 356 12.10 -31.81 -15.65
N LEU A 357 12.69 -31.27 -16.71
CA LEU A 357 11.97 -30.57 -17.76
C LEU A 357 11.49 -31.58 -18.78
N LYS A 358 10.17 -31.70 -18.95
CA LYS A 358 9.48 -32.63 -19.84
C LYS A 358 9.29 -32.00 -21.22
N GLU A 359 10.05 -32.47 -22.18
CA GLU A 359 10.00 -32.07 -23.58
C GLU A 359 9.90 -33.33 -24.43
N TRP A 360 8.67 -33.83 -24.58
CA TRP A 360 8.45 -35.13 -25.21
C TRP A 360 9.21 -35.26 -26.55
N PRO A 361 9.99 -36.34 -26.75
CA PRO A 361 10.07 -37.57 -25.95
C PRO A 361 11.14 -37.58 -24.84
N HIS A 362 11.78 -36.45 -24.55
CA HIS A 362 12.93 -36.35 -23.64
C HIS A 362 12.57 -35.67 -22.31
N GLU A 363 13.26 -36.09 -21.25
CA GLU A 363 13.25 -35.41 -19.96
C GLU A 363 14.68 -34.97 -19.64
N THR A 364 14.88 -33.67 -19.41
CA THR A 364 16.21 -33.08 -19.18
C THR A 364 16.34 -32.59 -17.75
N PHE A 365 17.50 -32.85 -17.14
CA PHE A 365 17.79 -32.46 -15.76
C PHE A 365 18.74 -31.27 -15.76
N PHE A 366 18.26 -30.13 -15.25
CA PHE A 366 19.05 -28.90 -15.15
C PHE A 366 19.41 -28.57 -13.71
N VAL A 367 20.62 -28.05 -13.52
CA VAL A 367 21.12 -27.51 -12.25
C VAL A 367 21.79 -26.16 -12.45
N ARG A 368 21.84 -25.35 -11.39
CA ARG A 368 22.65 -24.12 -11.39
C ARG A 368 24.11 -24.45 -11.15
N SER A 369 24.97 -23.81 -11.93
CA SER A 369 26.41 -23.76 -11.74
C SER A 369 26.86 -22.31 -11.91
N GLY A 370 26.99 -21.58 -10.80
CA GLY A 370 27.11 -20.11 -10.86
C GLY A 370 25.86 -19.49 -11.47
N SER A 371 26.02 -18.48 -12.32
CA SER A 371 24.90 -17.84 -13.04
C SER A 371 24.37 -18.64 -14.24
N ALA A 372 24.91 -19.84 -14.54
CA ALA A 372 24.47 -20.65 -15.67
C ALA A 372 23.60 -21.84 -15.25
N SER A 373 22.63 -22.19 -16.11
CA SER A 373 21.84 -23.42 -16.00
C SER A 373 22.45 -24.51 -16.91
N VAL A 374 23.04 -25.53 -16.29
CA VAL A 374 23.77 -26.63 -16.95
C VAL A 374 22.92 -27.89 -16.95
N GLU A 375 22.91 -28.58 -18.09
CA GLU A 375 22.29 -29.89 -18.22
C GLU A 375 23.20 -30.97 -17.65
N LEU A 376 22.67 -31.88 -16.85
CA LEU A 376 23.37 -33.07 -16.41
C LEU A 376 22.67 -34.31 -16.94
N ASP A 377 23.46 -35.25 -17.45
CA ASP A 377 23.01 -36.52 -17.98
C ASP A 377 23.76 -37.70 -17.33
N GLY A 378 23.26 -38.91 -17.62
CA GLY A 378 23.91 -40.18 -17.29
C GLY A 378 24.48 -40.26 -15.87
N ALA A 379 25.79 -40.52 -15.78
CA ALA A 379 26.49 -40.71 -14.51
C ALA A 379 26.59 -39.42 -13.67
N ASN A 380 26.72 -38.25 -14.31
CA ASN A 380 26.85 -36.97 -13.61
C ASN A 380 25.55 -36.59 -12.91
N MET A 381 24.41 -36.80 -13.57
CA MET A 381 23.08 -36.61 -12.99
C MET A 381 22.87 -37.54 -11.79
N LEU A 382 23.14 -38.84 -11.94
CA LEU A 382 22.98 -39.82 -10.86
C LEU A 382 23.84 -39.48 -9.64
N LYS A 383 25.09 -39.08 -9.86
CA LYS A 383 26.01 -38.63 -8.80
C LYS A 383 25.53 -37.34 -8.13
N TYR A 384 24.97 -36.41 -8.90
CA TYR A 384 24.40 -35.18 -8.35
C TYR A 384 23.20 -35.50 -7.44
N ILE A 385 22.26 -36.30 -7.93
CA ILE A 385 21.06 -36.70 -7.19
C ILE A 385 21.43 -37.49 -5.92
N SER A 386 22.43 -38.38 -5.98
CA SER A 386 22.86 -39.14 -4.80
C SER A 386 23.50 -38.27 -3.72
N ASN A 387 24.25 -37.24 -4.13
CA ASN A 387 24.98 -36.36 -3.21
C ASN A 387 24.10 -35.25 -2.63
N HIS A 388 23.03 -34.88 -3.32
CA HIS A 388 22.08 -33.89 -2.85
C HIS A 388 20.94 -34.56 -2.09
N ARG A 389 20.55 -33.99 -0.95
CA ARG A 389 19.47 -34.51 -0.07
C ARG A 389 18.07 -34.34 -0.69
N PHE A 390 17.84 -34.88 -1.87
CA PHE A 390 16.50 -35.23 -2.31
C PHE A 390 16.06 -36.40 -1.42
N LYS A 391 14.99 -36.24 -0.64
CA LYS A 391 14.59 -37.28 0.33
C LYS A 391 14.32 -38.58 -0.42
N LYS A 392 14.93 -39.68 0.01
CA LYS A 392 14.42 -41.03 -0.30
C LYS A 392 13.03 -41.11 0.31
N GLU A 393 11.99 -41.09 -0.52
CA GLU A 393 10.68 -41.56 -0.06
C GLU A 393 10.84 -43.01 0.36
N VAL A 394 10.64 -43.27 1.65
CA VAL A 394 10.46 -44.61 2.18
C VAL A 394 9.13 -45.09 1.60
N LYS A 395 9.21 -45.99 0.61
CA LYS A 395 8.06 -46.80 0.18
C LYS A 395 7.39 -47.37 1.43
N ARG A 396 6.12 -47.01 1.64
CA ARG A 396 5.22 -47.75 2.52
C ARG A 396 4.47 -48.79 1.71
#